data_AF-A0AA41T2N6-F1
#
_entry.id   AF-A0AA41T2N6-F1
#
_cell.length_a   1.000
_cell.length_b   1.000
_cell.length_c   1.000
_cell.angle_alpha   90.00
_cell.angle_beta   90.00
_cell.angle_gamma   90.00
#
_symmetry.space_group_name_H-M   'P 1'
#
loop_
_entity.id
_entity.type
_entity.pdbx_description
1 polymer ?
#
loop_
_entity_poly.entity_id
_entity_poly.type
_entity_poly.pdbx_seq_one_letter_code
_entity_poly.pdbx_strand_id
1 'polypeptide(L)'
;MAVFGLGFLNSSLRRLGWSSVGFNLYMLVLAVQWAVLVDGLFFIIFNGNVPIKLNSMYSATMSAVTVLISAGMILGRANLVQLTMMTLLEVTVVGVTWKRGMEHHTDALVFPVFAAYFGLIVSWCLSRPLPEGAEEKAQMATSPSLFGMLGTLFLWIFWPSFNSAPLDLPSEKRTVIFNTYFALAVSAVTATCVSALAHPQGKINMIHTHHAVLAGGVALSAPGHLISSPWVAMLLGLIAGLISIGGAKCLVRNWTMNTLCLVLSLQTPESLVGHCVLPWAALGVFGCFLGWLQSLAEGPP
;
A
#
# COMPACT_ATOMS: atom_id res chain seq x y z
N MET A 1 0.71 -3.84 11.92
CA MET A 1 0.23 -3.05 10.76
C MET A 1 -0.02 -3.91 9.53
N ALA A 2 0.99 -4.62 8.99
CA ALA A 2 0.89 -5.35 7.73
C ALA A 2 -0.17 -6.49 7.71
N VAL A 3 -0.05 -7.51 8.57
CA VAL A 3 -0.99 -8.67 8.56
C VAL A 3 -2.42 -8.26 8.91
N PHE A 4 -2.61 -7.64 10.08
CA PHE A 4 -3.94 -7.33 10.58
C PHE A 4 -4.55 -6.08 9.95
N GLY A 5 -3.74 -5.06 9.68
CA GLY A 5 -4.23 -3.81 9.09
C GLY A 5 -4.64 -4.00 7.64
N LEU A 6 -3.69 -4.34 6.77
CA LEU A 6 -3.96 -4.55 5.34
C LEU A 6 -4.82 -5.80 5.11
N GLY A 7 -4.60 -6.87 5.89
CA GLY A 7 -5.37 -8.11 5.74
C GLY A 7 -6.86 -7.95 6.06
N PHE A 8 -7.22 -7.28 7.16
CA PHE A 8 -8.63 -7.06 7.49
C PHE A 8 -9.26 -5.92 6.69
N LEU A 9 -8.49 -4.91 6.28
CA LEU A 9 -9.00 -3.83 5.42
C LEU A 9 -9.38 -4.36 4.03
N ASN A 10 -8.54 -5.23 3.46
CA ASN A 10 -8.78 -5.91 2.18
C ASN A 10 -9.87 -7.00 2.29
N SER A 11 -10.22 -7.45 3.49
CA SER A 11 -11.26 -8.46 3.72
C SER A 11 -12.68 -7.88 3.82
N SER A 12 -12.84 -6.59 3.51
CA SER A 12 -14.15 -5.90 3.40
C SER A 12 -15.07 -6.49 2.32
N LEU A 13 -14.56 -7.29 1.39
CA LEU A 13 -15.33 -8.01 0.38
C LEU A 13 -15.97 -9.30 0.95
N ARG A 14 -17.30 -9.34 0.95
CA ARG A 14 -18.20 -10.28 1.66
C ARG A 14 -17.95 -11.80 1.46
N ARG A 15 -17.15 -12.22 0.47
CA ARG A 15 -16.83 -13.64 0.18
C ARG A 15 -15.37 -14.06 0.44
N LEU A 16 -14.49 -13.15 0.87
CA LEU A 16 -13.03 -13.40 0.96
C LEU A 16 -12.44 -13.18 2.37
N GLY A 17 -13.29 -12.99 3.39
CA GLY A 17 -12.91 -12.64 4.78
C GLY A 17 -11.69 -13.37 5.34
N TRP A 18 -11.79 -14.70 5.43
CA TRP A 18 -10.78 -15.57 6.03
C TRP A 18 -9.61 -15.85 5.09
N SER A 19 -9.88 -15.95 3.79
CA SER A 19 -8.86 -16.19 2.77
C SER A 19 -7.92 -14.99 2.59
N SER A 20 -8.42 -13.76 2.72
CA SER A 20 -7.62 -12.54 2.55
C SER A 20 -6.58 -12.39 3.66
N VAL A 21 -6.97 -12.59 4.92
CA VAL A 21 -6.01 -12.52 6.04
C VAL A 21 -4.94 -13.62 5.92
N GLY A 22 -5.34 -14.84 5.55
CA GLY A 22 -4.42 -15.96 5.32
C GLY A 22 -3.43 -15.69 4.18
N PHE A 23 -3.89 -15.18 3.04
CA PHE A 23 -3.02 -14.83 1.92
C PHE A 23 -2.08 -13.67 2.25
N ASN A 24 -2.55 -12.65 2.96
CA ASN A 24 -1.67 -11.55 3.42
C ASN A 24 -0.60 -12.05 4.40
N LEU A 25 -0.94 -12.96 5.32
CA LEU A 25 0.05 -13.58 6.19
C LEU A 25 1.07 -14.41 5.40
N TYR A 26 0.61 -15.23 4.45
CA TYR A 26 1.46 -16.03 3.59
C TYR A 26 2.45 -15.17 2.79
N MET A 27 1.94 -14.14 2.10
CA MET A 27 2.77 -13.22 1.31
C MET A 27 3.76 -12.46 2.18
N LEU A 28 3.35 -12.01 3.38
CA LEU A 28 4.27 -11.32 4.30
C LEU A 28 5.44 -12.23 4.70
N VAL A 29 5.15 -13.45 5.15
CA VAL A 29 6.18 -14.38 5.61
C VAL A 29 7.11 -14.78 4.46
N LEU A 30 6.54 -15.07 3.28
CA LEU A 30 7.31 -15.38 2.09
C LEU A 30 8.20 -14.20 1.67
N ALA A 31 7.65 -12.99 1.63
CA ALA A 31 8.38 -11.79 1.22
C ALA A 31 9.54 -11.48 2.17
N VAL A 32 9.33 -11.56 3.48
CA VAL A 32 10.40 -11.31 4.47
C VAL A 32 11.51 -12.36 4.34
N GLN A 33 11.16 -13.65 4.22
CA GLN A 33 12.16 -14.71 4.04
C GLN A 33 12.95 -14.53 2.74
N TRP A 34 12.25 -14.23 1.64
CA TRP A 34 12.88 -14.01 0.35
C TRP A 34 13.74 -12.75 0.32
N ALA A 35 13.30 -11.66 0.96
CA ALA A 35 14.07 -10.42 1.05
C ALA A 35 15.40 -10.63 1.79
N VAL A 36 15.38 -11.37 2.91
CA VAL A 36 16.60 -11.73 3.65
C VAL A 36 17.52 -12.63 2.81
N LEU A 37 16.95 -13.58 2.05
CA LEU A 37 17.72 -14.44 1.14
C LEU A 37 18.36 -13.63 0.00
N VAL A 38 17.61 -12.74 -0.65
CA VAL A 38 18.12 -11.86 -1.71
C VAL A 38 19.23 -10.96 -1.14
N ASP A 39 19.01 -10.36 0.02
CA ASP A 39 20.02 -9.54 0.70
C ASP A 39 21.32 -10.34 0.94
N GLY A 40 21.18 -11.56 1.46
CA GLY A 40 22.28 -12.51 1.71
C GLY A 40 22.99 -12.98 0.43
N LEU A 41 22.27 -13.25 -0.65
CA LEU A 41 22.86 -13.66 -1.94
C LEU A 41 23.70 -12.56 -2.55
N PHE A 42 23.16 -11.33 -2.62
CA PHE A 42 23.94 -10.16 -3.03
C PHE A 42 25.16 -9.98 -2.13
N PHE A 43 25.01 -10.23 -0.84
CA PHE A 43 26.11 -10.09 0.10
C PHE A 43 27.24 -11.12 -0.17
N ILE A 44 26.92 -12.39 -0.44
CA ILE A 44 27.90 -13.43 -0.80
C ILE A 44 28.60 -13.08 -2.12
N ILE A 45 27.86 -12.60 -3.11
CA ILE A 45 28.38 -12.27 -4.43
C ILE A 45 29.35 -11.08 -4.37
N PHE A 46 29.12 -10.11 -3.46
CA PHE A 46 29.85 -8.85 -3.45
C PHE A 46 30.84 -8.63 -2.27
N ASN A 47 30.66 -9.22 -1.07
CA ASN A 47 31.44 -8.79 0.14
C ASN A 47 31.79 -9.84 1.24
N GLY A 48 31.39 -11.12 1.14
CA GLY A 48 32.08 -12.24 1.85
C GLY A 48 31.92 -12.49 3.37
N ASN A 49 31.42 -11.58 4.22
CA ASN A 49 31.11 -11.82 5.66
C ASN A 49 29.71 -11.43 6.17
N VAL A 50 28.89 -12.37 6.68
CA VAL A 50 27.48 -12.11 7.09
C VAL A 50 27.33 -11.55 8.52
N PRO A 51 27.00 -10.25 8.71
CA PRO A 51 26.28 -9.83 9.91
C PRO A 51 24.82 -9.53 9.55
N ILE A 52 23.90 -10.33 10.09
CA ILE A 52 22.47 -10.01 10.12
C ILE A 52 22.31 -8.78 11.04
N LYS A 53 22.20 -7.58 10.47
CA LYS A 53 21.94 -6.34 11.21
C LYS A 53 20.42 -6.07 11.29
N LEU A 54 19.97 -5.44 12.37
CA LEU A 54 18.58 -4.99 12.56
C LEU A 54 18.05 -4.13 11.39
N ASN A 55 18.90 -3.34 10.72
CA ASN A 55 18.51 -2.57 9.53
C ASN A 55 18.10 -3.46 8.34
N SER A 56 18.63 -4.69 8.24
CA SER A 56 18.23 -5.65 7.20
C SER A 56 16.77 -6.12 7.42
N MET A 57 16.35 -6.27 8.69
CA MET A 57 14.96 -6.62 9.01
C MET A 57 13.96 -5.51 8.69
N TYR A 58 14.32 -4.24 8.90
CA TYR A 58 13.49 -3.11 8.50
C TYR A 58 13.29 -3.08 6.98
N SER A 59 14.38 -3.16 6.21
CA SER A 59 14.32 -3.18 4.73
C SER A 59 13.51 -4.37 4.21
N ALA A 60 13.70 -5.57 4.78
CA ALA A 60 12.92 -6.76 4.42
C ALA A 60 11.42 -6.58 4.71
N THR A 61 11.08 -5.96 5.84
CA THR A 61 9.67 -5.67 6.21
C THR A 61 9.05 -4.64 5.27
N MET A 62 9.80 -3.61 4.87
CA MET A 62 9.33 -2.61 3.91
C MET A 62 9.07 -3.23 2.54
N SER A 63 9.96 -4.11 2.06
CA SER A 63 9.71 -4.88 0.82
C SER A 63 8.50 -5.80 0.93
N ALA A 64 8.18 -6.30 2.11
CA ALA A 64 6.98 -7.11 2.29
C ALA A 64 5.70 -6.23 2.29
N VAL A 65 5.78 -5.00 2.80
CA VAL A 65 4.68 -4.03 2.74
C VAL A 65 4.35 -3.64 1.29
N THR A 66 5.36 -3.48 0.41
CA THR A 66 5.09 -3.20 -1.02
C THR A 66 4.27 -4.30 -1.66
N VAL A 67 4.67 -5.57 -1.45
CA VAL A 67 3.94 -6.72 -1.98
C VAL A 67 2.48 -6.74 -1.52
N LEU A 68 2.23 -6.42 -0.25
CA LEU A 68 0.87 -6.39 0.29
C LEU A 68 0.02 -5.27 -0.31
N ILE A 69 0.63 -4.11 -0.63
CA ILE A 69 -0.04 -3.02 -1.35
C ILE A 69 -0.38 -3.50 -2.77
N SER A 70 0.59 -4.06 -3.49
CA SER A 70 0.38 -4.57 -4.85
C SER A 70 -0.68 -5.69 -4.87
N ALA A 71 -0.66 -6.60 -3.89
CA ALA A 71 -1.62 -7.68 -3.74
C ALA A 71 -3.04 -7.19 -3.43
N GLY A 72 -3.18 -6.04 -2.77
CA GLY A 72 -4.47 -5.38 -2.57
C GLY A 72 -5.16 -5.02 -3.89
N MET A 73 -4.40 -4.67 -4.94
CA MET A 73 -4.94 -4.32 -6.26
C MET A 73 -5.52 -5.52 -7.03
N ILE A 74 -5.03 -6.73 -6.75
CA ILE A 74 -5.39 -7.97 -7.46
C ILE A 74 -6.29 -8.90 -6.63
N LEU A 75 -6.78 -8.40 -5.49
CA LEU A 75 -7.50 -9.22 -4.53
C LEU A 75 -8.77 -9.83 -5.14
N GLY A 76 -8.91 -11.15 -5.03
CA GLY A 76 -10.05 -11.90 -5.58
C GLY A 76 -9.97 -12.24 -7.07
N ARG A 77 -8.88 -11.85 -7.76
CA ARG A 77 -8.63 -12.21 -9.18
C ARG A 77 -7.43 -13.13 -9.39
N ALA A 78 -6.56 -13.26 -8.39
CA ALA A 78 -5.33 -14.07 -8.46
C ALA A 78 -5.40 -15.34 -7.61
N ASN A 79 -4.79 -16.42 -8.10
CA ASN A 79 -4.58 -17.66 -7.34
C ASN A 79 -3.31 -17.58 -6.45
N LEU A 80 -3.19 -18.45 -5.44
CA LEU A 80 -2.04 -18.49 -4.53
C LEU A 80 -0.71 -18.61 -5.28
N VAL A 81 -0.63 -19.43 -6.32
CA VAL A 81 0.58 -19.58 -7.15
C VAL A 81 0.98 -18.27 -7.84
N GLN A 82 0.00 -17.51 -8.35
CA GLN A 82 0.25 -16.21 -8.97
C GLN A 82 0.73 -15.19 -7.93
N LEU A 83 0.15 -15.21 -6.72
CA LEU A 83 0.58 -14.37 -5.60
C LEU A 83 2.00 -14.72 -5.14
N THR A 84 2.37 -16.01 -5.08
CA THR A 84 3.74 -16.46 -4.77
C THR A 84 4.73 -15.92 -5.79
N MET A 85 4.47 -16.09 -7.08
CA MET A 85 5.38 -15.63 -8.14
C MET A 85 5.52 -14.10 -8.15
N MET A 86 4.41 -13.40 -8.00
CA MET A 86 4.41 -11.95 -7.87
C MET A 86 5.26 -11.48 -6.68
N THR A 87 5.10 -12.12 -5.53
CA THR A 87 5.87 -11.82 -4.31
C THR A 87 7.37 -11.97 -4.55
N LEU A 88 7.81 -13.10 -5.13
CA LEU A 88 9.22 -13.35 -5.39
C LEU A 88 9.83 -12.32 -6.36
N LEU A 89 9.11 -11.98 -7.43
CA LEU A 89 9.57 -11.01 -8.42
C LEU A 89 9.65 -9.60 -7.84
N GLU A 90 8.59 -9.14 -7.19
CA GLU A 90 8.50 -7.78 -6.65
C GLU A 90 9.57 -7.55 -5.57
N VAL A 91 9.75 -8.49 -4.64
CA VAL A 91 10.78 -8.41 -3.60
C VAL A 91 12.19 -8.41 -4.20
N THR A 92 12.43 -9.16 -5.27
CA THR A 92 13.73 -9.16 -5.95
C THR A 92 14.01 -7.79 -6.58
N VAL A 93 13.03 -7.20 -7.26
CA VAL A 93 13.15 -5.86 -7.87
C VAL A 93 13.38 -4.79 -6.79
N VAL A 94 12.61 -4.83 -5.70
CA VAL A 94 12.78 -3.91 -4.57
C VAL A 94 14.16 -4.07 -3.93
N GLY A 95 14.61 -5.29 -3.68
CA GLY A 95 15.95 -5.56 -3.12
C GLY A 95 17.10 -5.06 -4.01
N VAL A 96 16.99 -5.24 -5.33
CA VAL A 96 18.01 -4.74 -6.29
C VAL A 96 18.01 -3.21 -6.33
N THR A 97 16.84 -2.58 -6.38
CA THR A 97 16.71 -1.12 -6.45
C THR A 97 17.20 -0.44 -5.19
N TRP A 98 16.93 -1.03 -4.01
CA TRP A 98 17.47 -0.58 -2.73
C TRP A 98 19.01 -0.54 -2.74
N LYS A 99 19.67 -1.60 -3.25
CA LYS A 99 21.15 -1.68 -3.27
C LYS A 99 21.81 -0.78 -4.30
N ARG A 100 21.11 -0.37 -5.35
CA ARG A 100 21.63 0.52 -6.41
C ARG A 100 21.69 2.00 -6.01
N GLY A 101 21.38 2.33 -4.76
CA GLY A 101 21.65 3.66 -4.21
C GLY A 101 20.57 4.69 -4.52
N MET A 102 19.29 4.31 -4.42
CA MET A 102 18.29 5.34 -4.11
C MET A 102 18.59 5.85 -2.68
N GLU A 103 18.80 7.16 -2.57
CA GLU A 103 19.21 7.79 -1.32
C GLU A 103 18.16 7.56 -0.21
N HIS A 104 18.66 7.23 0.98
CA HIS A 104 17.95 6.76 2.17
C HIS A 104 16.74 7.58 2.66
N HIS A 105 16.48 8.75 2.08
CA HIS A 105 15.43 9.68 2.54
C HIS A 105 14.16 9.65 1.65
N THR A 106 14.20 8.96 0.50
CA THR A 106 13.09 8.89 -0.47
C THR A 106 12.32 7.56 -0.45
N ASP A 107 12.81 6.57 0.28
CA ASP A 107 12.31 5.18 0.26
C ASP A 107 10.86 5.05 0.76
N ALA A 108 10.45 5.88 1.72
CA ALA A 108 9.13 5.81 2.35
C ALA A 108 7.97 6.14 1.39
N LEU A 109 8.22 6.84 0.29
CA LEU A 109 7.21 7.18 -0.73
C LEU A 109 7.38 6.40 -2.03
N VAL A 110 8.62 6.18 -2.47
CA VAL A 110 8.89 5.55 -3.78
C VAL A 110 8.36 4.13 -3.85
N PHE A 111 8.55 3.35 -2.79
CA PHE A 111 8.19 1.93 -2.78
C PHE A 111 6.67 1.67 -2.73
N PRO A 112 5.87 2.38 -1.90
CA PRO A 112 4.40 2.29 -1.96
C PRO A 112 3.81 2.74 -3.31
N VAL A 113 4.38 3.77 -3.94
CA VAL A 113 3.95 4.25 -5.26
C VAL A 113 4.27 3.21 -6.34
N PHE A 114 5.48 2.65 -6.33
CA PHE A 114 5.87 1.56 -7.21
C PHE A 114 4.91 0.37 -7.08
N ALA A 115 4.62 -0.05 -5.85
CA ALA A 115 3.70 -1.15 -5.56
C ALA A 115 2.29 -0.91 -6.12
N ALA A 116 1.76 0.29 -5.93
CA ALA A 116 0.49 0.70 -6.48
C ALA A 116 0.42 0.55 -8.01
N TYR A 117 1.43 1.07 -8.73
CA TYR A 117 1.50 0.96 -10.19
C TYR A 117 1.70 -0.49 -10.65
N PHE A 118 2.61 -1.22 -10.01
CA PHE A 118 2.88 -2.62 -10.32
C PHE A 118 1.62 -3.48 -10.15
N GLY A 119 0.94 -3.37 -9.01
CA GLY A 119 -0.31 -4.06 -8.74
C GLY A 119 -1.42 -3.69 -9.73
N LEU A 120 -1.51 -2.41 -10.15
CA LEU A 120 -2.48 -1.96 -11.15
C LEU A 120 -2.22 -2.61 -12.52
N ILE A 121 -0.97 -2.65 -12.97
CA ILE A 121 -0.59 -3.29 -14.24
C ILE A 121 -0.91 -4.78 -14.19
N VAL A 122 -0.52 -5.48 -13.12
CA VAL A 122 -0.82 -6.91 -12.95
C VAL A 122 -2.34 -7.15 -12.92
N SER A 123 -3.11 -6.30 -12.23
CA SER A 123 -4.56 -6.37 -12.24
C SER A 123 -5.14 -6.19 -13.64
N TRP A 124 -4.57 -5.29 -14.45
CA TRP A 124 -5.02 -5.09 -15.83
C TRP A 124 -4.74 -6.32 -16.70
N CYS A 125 -3.56 -6.92 -16.57
CA CYS A 125 -3.21 -8.14 -17.30
C CYS A 125 -4.05 -9.37 -16.88
N LEU A 126 -4.46 -9.45 -15.61
CA LEU A 126 -5.35 -10.49 -15.10
C LEU A 126 -6.84 -10.21 -15.37
N SER A 127 -7.18 -9.02 -15.88
CA SER A 127 -8.57 -8.66 -16.13
C SER A 127 -9.08 -9.41 -17.37
N ARG A 128 -9.95 -10.40 -17.15
CA ARG A 128 -10.79 -10.94 -18.20
C ARG A 128 -11.94 -9.96 -18.51
N PRO A 129 -12.40 -9.85 -19.77
CA PRO A 129 -13.61 -9.09 -20.07
C PRO A 129 -14.78 -9.71 -19.30
N LEU A 130 -15.31 -8.96 -18.32
CA LEU A 130 -16.42 -9.38 -17.49
C LEU A 130 -17.72 -9.20 -18.29
N PRO A 131 -18.65 -10.17 -18.31
CA PRO A 131 -19.96 -9.95 -18.90
C PRO A 131 -20.69 -8.82 -18.15
N GLU A 132 -21.38 -7.96 -18.90
CA GLU A 132 -22.16 -6.82 -18.39
C GLU A 132 -23.09 -7.26 -17.25
N GLY A 133 -22.99 -6.61 -16.09
CA GLY A 133 -23.87 -6.85 -14.93
C GLY A 133 -23.24 -7.53 -13.71
N ALA A 134 -21.99 -8.03 -13.78
CA ALA A 134 -21.30 -8.57 -12.60
C ALA A 134 -20.75 -7.48 -11.66
N GLU A 135 -20.48 -6.27 -12.16
CA GLU A 135 -19.95 -5.14 -11.39
C GLU A 135 -20.97 -4.54 -10.41
N GLU A 136 -22.23 -4.48 -10.82
CA GLU A 136 -23.33 -3.93 -9.99
C GLU A 136 -23.57 -4.82 -8.75
N LYS A 137 -23.42 -6.14 -8.91
CA LYS A 137 -23.54 -7.11 -7.81
C LYS A 137 -22.36 -7.06 -6.83
N ALA A 138 -21.17 -6.65 -7.29
CA ALA A 138 -19.99 -6.46 -6.43
C ALA A 138 -20.11 -5.19 -5.59
N GLN A 139 -20.62 -4.09 -6.16
CA GLN A 139 -20.92 -2.85 -5.43
C GLN A 139 -22.08 -3.03 -4.44
N MET A 140 -23.15 -3.71 -4.86
CA MET A 140 -24.36 -3.91 -4.05
C MET A 140 -24.18 -4.94 -2.91
N ALA A 141 -23.15 -5.79 -2.97
CA ALA A 141 -22.80 -6.73 -1.89
C ALA A 141 -21.91 -6.12 -0.78
N THR A 142 -21.67 -4.81 -0.81
CA THR A 142 -20.83 -4.12 0.18
C THR A 142 -21.63 -3.76 1.43
N SER A 143 -21.95 -4.77 2.25
CA SER A 143 -22.24 -4.52 3.67
C SER A 143 -20.95 -4.06 4.35
N PRO A 144 -20.97 -3.08 5.28
CA PRO A 144 -19.77 -2.69 6.00
C PRO A 144 -19.34 -3.88 6.88
N SER A 145 -18.35 -4.67 6.46
CA SER A 145 -17.90 -5.78 7.28
C SER A 145 -17.11 -5.18 8.44
N LEU A 146 -17.47 -5.53 9.67
CA LEU A 146 -16.76 -5.13 10.89
C LEU A 146 -15.24 -5.38 10.77
N PHE A 147 -14.83 -6.34 9.94
CA PHE A 147 -13.44 -6.60 9.58
C PHE A 147 -12.76 -5.41 8.89
N GLY A 148 -13.40 -4.74 7.93
CA GLY A 148 -12.83 -3.53 7.30
C GLY A 148 -12.56 -2.41 8.31
N MET A 149 -13.45 -2.25 9.28
CA MET A 149 -13.25 -1.31 10.39
C MET A 149 -12.11 -1.74 11.32
N LEU A 150 -12.03 -3.03 11.64
CA LEU A 150 -10.95 -3.58 12.46
C LEU A 150 -9.59 -3.36 11.79
N GLY A 151 -9.48 -3.61 10.47
CA GLY A 151 -8.28 -3.32 9.69
C GLY A 151 -7.91 -1.84 9.70
N THR A 152 -8.91 -0.96 9.52
CA THR A 152 -8.73 0.50 9.58
C THR A 152 -8.19 0.94 10.94
N LEU A 153 -8.74 0.42 12.05
CA LEU A 153 -8.27 0.74 13.41
C LEU A 153 -6.83 0.28 13.65
N PHE A 154 -6.48 -0.93 13.22
CA PHE A 154 -5.10 -1.42 13.33
C PHE A 154 -4.12 -0.57 12.52
N LEU A 155 -4.51 -0.13 11.32
CA LEU A 155 -3.67 0.79 10.53
C LEU A 155 -3.54 2.13 11.24
N TRP A 156 -4.64 2.72 11.70
CA TRP A 156 -4.66 4.03 12.35
C TRP A 156 -3.79 4.06 13.61
N ILE A 157 -3.89 3.04 14.48
CA ILE A 157 -3.12 2.96 15.72
C ILE A 157 -1.61 2.78 15.46
N PHE A 158 -1.24 1.97 14.46
CA PHE A 158 0.16 1.63 14.21
C PHE A 158 0.87 2.54 13.20
N TRP A 159 0.16 3.44 12.52
CA TRP A 159 0.74 4.35 11.53
C TRP A 159 1.84 5.27 12.09
N PRO A 160 1.68 5.90 13.28
CA PRO A 160 2.74 6.74 13.86
C PRO A 160 4.04 5.96 14.07
N SER A 161 3.94 4.71 14.53
CA SER A 161 5.10 3.82 14.68
C SER A 161 5.75 3.52 13.33
N PHE A 162 4.95 3.25 12.30
CA PHE A 162 5.43 3.00 10.94
C PHE A 162 6.22 4.19 10.37
N ASN A 163 5.69 5.40 10.48
CA ASN A 163 6.36 6.60 9.98
C ASN A 163 7.64 6.94 10.79
N SER A 164 7.70 6.58 12.08
CA SER A 164 8.86 6.85 12.94
C SER A 164 9.96 5.77 12.89
N ALA A 165 9.64 4.58 12.38
CA ALA A 165 10.55 3.43 12.36
C ALA A 165 11.87 3.66 11.60
N PRO A 166 11.90 4.32 10.42
CA PRO A 166 13.16 4.58 9.70
C PRO A 166 14.08 5.61 10.36
N LEU A 167 13.60 6.38 11.34
CA LEU A 167 14.40 7.43 11.96
C LEU A 167 15.31 6.83 13.03
N ASP A 168 16.45 7.46 13.29
CA ASP A 168 17.36 7.08 14.38
C ASP A 168 17.27 8.05 15.56
N LEU A 169 17.10 9.34 15.30
CA LEU A 169 17.07 10.38 16.34
C LEU A 169 15.78 10.34 17.18
N PRO A 170 15.87 10.29 18.53
CA PRO A 170 14.70 10.29 19.40
C PRO A 170 13.81 11.53 19.28
N SER A 171 14.40 12.70 19.00
CA SER A 171 13.67 13.98 18.80
C SER A 171 12.83 13.96 17.53
N GLU A 172 13.38 13.43 16.44
CA GLU A 172 12.69 13.28 15.16
C GLU A 172 11.57 12.25 15.27
N LYS A 173 11.83 11.09 15.90
CA LYS A 173 10.81 10.08 16.20
C LYS A 173 9.61 10.66 16.93
N ARG A 174 9.86 11.41 18.00
CA ARG A 174 8.81 12.07 18.78
C ARG A 174 7.97 13.01 17.92
N THR A 175 8.63 13.82 17.11
CA THR A 175 7.98 14.80 16.22
C THR A 175 7.09 14.10 15.19
N VAL A 176 7.60 13.05 14.54
CA VAL A 176 6.83 12.25 13.57
C VAL A 176 5.64 11.57 14.20
N ILE A 177 5.79 11.02 15.40
CA ILE A 177 4.68 10.36 16.11
C ILE A 177 3.55 11.35 16.36
N PHE A 178 3.86 12.53 16.92
CA PHE A 178 2.84 13.55 17.18
C PHE A 178 2.21 14.09 15.90
N ASN A 179 3.02 14.45 14.90
CA ASN A 179 2.51 14.97 13.64
C ASN A 179 1.61 13.95 12.93
N THR A 180 2.04 12.69 12.83
CA THR A 180 1.26 11.61 12.22
C THR A 180 -0.06 11.40 12.94
N TYR A 181 -0.04 11.40 14.28
CA TYR A 181 -1.25 11.26 15.09
C TYR A 181 -2.23 12.43 14.86
N PHE A 182 -1.76 13.67 14.88
CA PHE A 182 -2.62 14.83 14.67
C PHE A 182 -3.21 14.87 13.25
N ALA A 183 -2.42 14.55 12.23
CA ALA A 183 -2.94 14.46 10.86
C ALA A 183 -4.00 13.36 10.71
N LEU A 184 -3.77 12.19 11.32
CA LEU A 184 -4.72 11.08 11.34
C LEU A 184 -6.02 11.41 12.07
N ALA A 185 -5.93 12.16 13.18
CA ALA A 185 -7.10 12.61 13.92
C ALA A 185 -7.93 13.58 13.07
N VAL A 186 -7.28 14.56 12.43
CA VAL A 186 -7.97 15.53 11.58
C VAL A 186 -8.54 14.88 10.32
N SER A 187 -7.83 13.95 9.67
CA SER A 187 -8.36 13.23 8.52
C SER A 187 -9.56 12.35 8.89
N ALA A 188 -9.58 11.75 10.09
CA ALA A 188 -10.71 10.97 10.58
C ALA A 188 -11.97 11.82 10.83
N VAL A 189 -11.81 12.97 11.49
CA VAL A 189 -12.92 13.93 11.70
C VAL A 189 -13.41 14.47 10.35
N THR A 190 -12.50 14.83 9.45
CA THR A 190 -12.84 15.32 8.11
C THR A 190 -13.61 14.28 7.31
N ALA A 191 -13.12 13.03 7.28
CA ALA A 191 -13.77 11.94 6.58
C ALA A 191 -15.18 11.68 7.11
N THR A 192 -15.36 11.63 8.44
CA THR A 192 -16.67 11.39 9.04
C THR A 192 -17.65 12.55 8.81
N CYS A 193 -17.22 13.80 9.01
CA CYS A 193 -18.04 14.99 8.76
C CYS A 193 -18.47 15.10 7.30
N VAL A 194 -17.52 14.98 6.35
CA VAL A 194 -17.82 15.10 4.92
C VAL A 194 -18.61 13.90 4.39
N SER A 195 -18.46 12.71 5.00
CA SER A 195 -19.31 11.55 4.72
C SER A 195 -20.76 11.83 5.13
N ALA A 196 -20.98 12.31 6.36
CA ALA A 196 -22.30 12.63 6.88
C ALA A 196 -22.97 13.79 6.10
N LEU A 197 -22.24 14.88 5.84
CA LEU A 197 -22.77 16.06 5.13
C LEU A 197 -23.19 15.76 3.69
N ALA A 198 -22.53 14.81 3.02
CA ALA A 198 -22.86 14.47 1.64
C ALA A 198 -24.00 13.45 1.53
N HIS A 199 -24.41 12.82 2.63
CA HIS A 199 -25.52 11.88 2.61
C HIS A 199 -26.83 12.64 2.92
N PRO A 200 -27.90 12.52 2.10
CA PRO A 200 -29.15 13.26 2.30
C PRO A 200 -29.80 13.05 3.68
N GLN A 201 -29.52 11.91 4.31
CA GLN A 201 -30.00 11.53 5.66
C GLN A 201 -28.94 11.65 6.77
N GLY A 202 -27.77 12.25 6.50
CA GLY A 202 -26.69 12.35 7.50
C GLY A 202 -25.97 11.05 7.86
N LYS A 203 -26.16 9.97 7.08
CA LYS A 203 -25.56 8.65 7.35
C LYS A 203 -24.12 8.59 6.84
N ILE A 204 -23.24 7.93 7.60
CA ILE A 204 -21.84 7.73 7.21
C ILE A 204 -21.75 6.54 6.26
N ASN A 205 -21.18 6.75 5.07
CA ASN A 205 -20.84 5.66 4.16
C ASN A 205 -19.46 5.09 4.53
N MET A 206 -19.45 3.89 5.09
CA MET A 206 -18.24 3.26 5.63
C MET A 206 -17.18 2.93 4.56
N ILE A 207 -17.60 2.67 3.31
CA ILE A 207 -16.72 2.18 2.23
C ILE A 207 -15.59 3.18 1.95
N HIS A 208 -15.95 4.45 1.76
CA HIS A 208 -14.99 5.50 1.47
C HIS A 208 -14.36 6.09 2.75
N THR A 209 -15.06 5.96 3.88
CA THR A 209 -14.59 6.48 5.18
C THR A 209 -13.39 5.69 5.69
N HIS A 210 -13.33 4.37 5.49
CA HIS A 210 -12.19 3.54 5.94
C HIS A 210 -10.83 4.01 5.39
N HIS A 211 -10.79 4.36 4.11
CA HIS A 211 -9.56 4.85 3.47
C HIS A 211 -9.29 6.32 3.80
N ALA A 212 -10.32 7.17 3.82
CA ALA A 212 -10.15 8.60 4.08
C ALA A 212 -9.67 8.90 5.51
N VAL A 213 -10.06 8.07 6.48
CA VAL A 213 -9.57 8.15 7.87
C VAL A 213 -8.04 7.99 7.95
N LEU A 214 -7.43 7.23 7.04
CA LEU A 214 -5.99 6.94 7.01
C LEU A 214 -5.17 7.92 6.17
N ALA A 215 -5.83 8.78 5.38
CA ALA A 215 -5.17 9.65 4.41
C ALA A 215 -4.15 10.61 5.04
N GLY A 216 -4.41 11.13 6.24
CA GLY A 216 -3.45 11.98 6.96
C GLY A 216 -2.17 11.27 7.37
N GLY A 217 -2.25 9.96 7.67
CA GLY A 217 -1.08 9.15 7.99
C GLY A 217 -0.16 8.96 6.79
N VAL A 218 -0.76 8.67 5.61
CA VAL A 218 -0.05 8.57 4.32
C VAL A 218 0.60 9.91 3.96
N ALA A 219 -0.14 11.02 4.12
CA ALA A 219 0.33 12.37 3.83
C ALA A 219 1.60 12.77 4.63
N LEU A 220 1.80 12.17 5.80
CA LEU A 220 2.94 12.45 6.67
C LEU A 220 4.04 11.39 6.64
N SER A 221 3.93 10.36 5.82
CA SER A 221 4.92 9.28 5.74
C SER A 221 6.31 9.72 5.24
N ALA A 222 6.43 10.82 4.49
CA ALA A 222 7.71 11.41 4.09
C ALA A 222 8.08 12.71 4.81
N PRO A 223 7.23 13.76 4.83
CA PRO A 223 7.61 15.05 5.39
C PRO A 223 7.49 15.10 6.92
N GLY A 224 6.98 14.04 7.58
CA GLY A 224 6.58 14.06 8.98
C GLY A 224 7.65 14.56 9.96
N HIS A 225 8.93 14.31 9.68
CA HIS A 225 10.06 14.73 10.52
C HIS A 225 10.52 16.17 10.25
N LEU A 226 10.26 16.69 9.05
CA LEU A 226 10.62 18.06 8.65
C LEU A 226 9.64 19.10 9.20
N ILE A 227 8.45 18.66 9.58
CA ILE A 227 7.39 19.53 10.10
C ILE A 227 7.64 19.78 11.58
N SER A 228 8.20 20.94 11.91
CA SER A 228 8.43 21.33 13.31
C SER A 228 7.15 21.78 14.03
N SER A 229 6.10 22.15 13.29
CA SER A 229 4.88 22.74 13.86
C SER A 229 3.65 21.82 13.69
N PRO A 230 3.00 21.38 14.78
CA PRO A 230 1.87 20.46 14.74
C PRO A 230 0.65 20.95 13.92
N TRP A 231 0.40 22.26 13.85
CA TRP A 231 -0.74 22.79 13.11
C TRP A 231 -0.60 22.56 11.59
N VAL A 232 0.63 22.51 11.06
CA VAL A 232 0.88 22.22 9.65
C VAL A 232 0.53 20.76 9.35
N ALA A 233 0.88 19.85 10.25
CA ALA A 233 0.49 18.43 10.17
C ALA A 233 -1.04 18.27 10.18
N MET A 234 -1.75 19.01 11.04
CA MET A 234 -3.21 19.04 11.08
C MET A 234 -3.82 19.52 9.75
N LEU A 235 -3.28 20.59 9.17
CA LEU A 235 -3.74 21.13 7.88
C LEU A 235 -3.52 20.13 6.74
N LEU A 236 -2.38 19.46 6.70
CA LEU A 236 -2.11 18.39 5.72
C LEU A 236 -3.09 17.22 5.89
N GLY A 237 -3.40 16.83 7.13
CA GLY A 237 -4.43 15.82 7.42
C GLY A 237 -5.82 16.21 6.93
N LEU A 238 -6.22 17.47 7.10
CA LEU A 238 -7.49 18.01 6.60
C LEU A 238 -7.55 17.92 5.06
N ILE A 239 -6.53 18.43 4.38
CA ILE A 239 -6.45 18.43 2.91
C ILE A 239 -6.46 17.00 2.38
N ALA A 240 -5.65 16.11 2.95
CA ALA A 240 -5.60 14.71 2.55
C ALA A 240 -6.95 13.99 2.77
N GLY A 241 -7.63 14.25 3.89
CA GLY A 241 -8.96 13.72 4.17
C GLY A 241 -10.01 14.20 3.16
N LEU A 242 -10.00 15.49 2.82
CA LEU A 242 -10.91 16.09 1.81
C LEU A 242 -10.68 15.50 0.42
N ILE A 243 -9.42 15.43 -0.02
CA ILE A 243 -9.06 14.83 -1.31
C ILE A 243 -9.49 13.37 -1.35
N SER A 244 -9.24 12.63 -0.26
CA SER A 244 -9.56 11.21 -0.23
C SER A 244 -11.07 10.97 -0.34
N ILE A 245 -11.87 11.66 0.45
CA ILE A 245 -13.32 11.45 0.42
C ILE A 245 -14.01 12.09 -0.79
N GLY A 246 -13.46 13.19 -1.32
CA GLY A 246 -13.92 13.84 -2.54
C GLY A 246 -13.61 13.00 -3.77
N GLY A 247 -12.39 12.49 -3.88
CA GLY A 247 -11.97 11.59 -4.96
C GLY A 247 -12.84 10.34 -5.03
N ALA A 248 -13.14 9.73 -3.89
CA ALA A 248 -14.02 8.56 -3.81
C ALA A 248 -15.47 8.83 -4.28
N LYS A 249 -15.96 10.07 -4.20
CA LYS A 249 -17.31 10.46 -4.64
C LYS A 249 -17.36 10.95 -6.08
N CYS A 250 -16.31 11.59 -6.59
CA CYS A 250 -16.25 12.11 -7.96
C CYS A 250 -15.75 11.06 -8.97
N LEU A 251 -14.84 10.17 -8.57
CA LEU A 251 -14.38 9.04 -9.40
C LEU A 251 -15.33 7.85 -9.25
N VAL A 252 -16.59 8.03 -9.65
CA VAL A 252 -17.56 6.94 -9.83
C VAL A 252 -17.27 6.25 -11.17
N ARG A 253 -16.15 5.54 -11.24
CA ARG A 253 -15.91 4.48 -12.24
C ARG A 253 -14.72 3.63 -11.79
N ASN A 254 -15.01 2.58 -11.02
CA ASN A 254 -14.20 1.37 -10.89
C ASN A 254 -12.91 1.29 -10.06
N TRP A 255 -12.49 2.27 -9.25
CA TRP A 255 -11.22 2.08 -8.51
C TRP A 255 -11.18 2.78 -7.14
N THR A 256 -11.68 2.12 -6.09
CA THR A 256 -11.58 2.59 -4.68
C THR A 256 -10.13 2.68 -4.18
N MET A 257 -9.22 1.87 -4.73
CA MET A 257 -7.80 1.88 -4.39
C MET A 257 -7.02 3.02 -5.07
N ASN A 258 -7.61 3.70 -6.07
CA ASN A 258 -7.02 4.89 -6.69
C ASN A 258 -6.87 6.05 -5.71
N THR A 259 -7.65 6.12 -4.64
CA THR A 259 -7.63 7.27 -3.75
C THR A 259 -6.37 7.32 -2.88
N LEU A 260 -5.89 6.16 -2.41
CA LEU A 260 -4.63 6.04 -1.69
C LEU A 260 -3.44 6.23 -2.65
N CYS A 261 -3.54 5.71 -3.87
CA CYS A 261 -2.60 6.02 -4.96
C CYS A 261 -2.57 7.50 -5.27
N LEU A 262 -3.71 8.20 -5.31
CA LEU A 262 -3.80 9.62 -5.63
C LEU A 262 -3.14 10.46 -4.54
N VAL A 263 -3.33 10.10 -3.26
CA VAL A 263 -2.64 10.74 -2.14
C VAL A 263 -1.13 10.47 -2.21
N LEU A 264 -0.72 9.24 -2.51
CA LEU A 264 0.69 8.86 -2.71
C LEU A 264 1.33 9.57 -3.94
N SER A 265 0.59 9.74 -5.03
CA SER A 265 1.01 10.44 -6.26
C SER A 265 1.09 11.96 -6.07
N LEU A 266 0.30 12.54 -5.17
CA LEU A 266 0.42 13.96 -4.80
C LEU A 266 1.69 14.26 -3.99
N GLN A 267 2.34 13.23 -3.44
CA GLN A 267 3.60 13.36 -2.69
C GLN A 267 4.85 13.10 -3.53
N THR A 268 4.72 12.69 -4.80
CA THR A 268 5.87 12.57 -5.71
C THR A 268 6.12 13.91 -6.40
N PRO A 269 7.27 14.58 -6.16
CA PRO A 269 7.67 15.69 -7.02
C PRO A 269 7.89 15.18 -8.45
N GLU A 270 7.52 15.98 -9.46
CA GLU A 270 7.62 15.60 -10.89
C GLU A 270 9.02 15.13 -11.30
N SER A 271 10.08 15.57 -10.59
CA SER A 271 11.46 15.15 -10.77
C SER A 271 11.76 13.71 -10.32
N LEU A 272 10.98 13.13 -9.42
CA LEU A 272 11.15 11.75 -8.95
C LEU A 272 10.50 10.72 -9.87
N VAL A 273 9.55 11.13 -10.72
CA VAL A 273 8.94 10.27 -11.73
C VAL A 273 10.00 9.72 -12.70
N GLY A 274 11.03 10.54 -13.01
CA GLY A 274 12.19 10.12 -13.80
C GLY A 274 13.11 9.11 -13.09
N HIS A 275 13.21 9.16 -11.76
CA HIS A 275 13.95 8.18 -10.96
C HIS A 275 13.14 6.89 -10.73
N CYS A 276 11.80 6.98 -10.69
CA CYS A 276 10.89 5.85 -10.78
C CYS A 276 10.98 5.10 -12.12
N VAL A 277 11.75 5.58 -13.11
CA VAL A 277 12.08 4.86 -14.37
C VAL A 277 13.21 3.82 -14.16
N LEU A 278 14.05 3.93 -13.12
CA LEU A 278 15.13 2.95 -12.88
C LEU A 278 14.64 1.51 -12.60
N PRO A 279 13.53 1.27 -11.87
CA PRO A 279 12.91 -0.06 -11.76
C PRO A 279 12.47 -0.65 -13.11
N TRP A 280 12.24 0.18 -14.14
CA TRP A 280 11.75 -0.26 -15.44
C TRP A 280 12.85 -0.90 -16.30
N ALA A 281 14.13 -0.80 -15.92
CA ALA A 281 15.16 -1.64 -16.54
C ALA A 281 14.92 -3.15 -16.33
N ALA A 282 14.06 -3.53 -15.36
CA ALA A 282 13.59 -4.91 -15.16
C ALA A 282 12.44 -5.34 -16.11
N LEU A 283 12.03 -4.50 -17.06
CA LEU A 283 10.95 -4.74 -18.03
C LEU A 283 11.10 -6.05 -18.83
N GLY A 284 12.31 -6.57 -19.04
CA GLY A 284 12.50 -7.86 -19.72
C GLY A 284 11.95 -9.05 -18.91
N VAL A 285 12.25 -9.10 -17.61
CA VAL A 285 11.75 -10.14 -16.70
C VAL A 285 10.26 -9.92 -16.40
N PHE A 286 9.87 -8.65 -16.25
CA PHE A 286 8.47 -8.26 -16.03
C PHE A 286 7.57 -8.60 -17.24
N GLY A 287 8.05 -8.36 -18.47
CA GLY A 287 7.33 -8.71 -19.70
C GLY A 287 7.14 -10.22 -19.85
N CYS A 288 8.17 -11.01 -19.56
CA CYS A 288 8.05 -12.47 -19.51
C CYS A 288 7.06 -12.95 -18.44
N PHE A 289 7.05 -12.31 -17.27
CA PHE A 289 6.09 -12.61 -16.21
C PHE A 289 4.64 -12.28 -16.62
N LEU A 290 4.42 -11.12 -17.26
CA LEU A 290 3.10 -10.74 -17.77
C LEU A 290 2.61 -11.71 -18.86
N GLY A 291 3.49 -12.10 -19.78
CA GLY A 291 3.17 -13.10 -20.81
C GLY A 291 2.85 -14.48 -20.22
N TRP A 292 3.58 -14.90 -19.18
CA TRP A 292 3.28 -16.14 -18.46
C TRP A 292 1.97 -16.06 -17.66
N LEU A 293 1.69 -14.93 -17.01
CA LEU A 293 0.41 -14.69 -16.33
C LEU A 293 -0.77 -14.75 -17.31
N GLN A 294 -0.63 -14.19 -18.51
CA GLN A 294 -1.63 -14.28 -19.57
C GLN A 294 -1.83 -15.73 -20.01
N SER A 295 -0.75 -16.50 -20.22
CA SER A 295 -0.83 -17.92 -20.57
C SER A 295 -1.56 -18.76 -19.50
N LEU A 296 -1.35 -18.49 -18.22
CA LEU A 296 -2.11 -19.14 -17.13
C LEU A 296 -3.57 -18.67 -17.05
N ALA A 297 -3.83 -17.42 -17.42
CA ALA A 297 -5.16 -16.86 -17.47
C ALA A 297 -5.98 -17.37 -18.67
N GLU A 298 -5.35 -17.88 -19.72
CA GLU A 298 -6.04 -18.41 -20.91
C GLU A 298 -6.47 -19.89 -20.77
N GLY A 299 -5.89 -20.65 -19.84
CA GLY A 299 -6.19 -22.09 -19.66
C GLY A 299 -5.64 -22.96 -20.81
N PRO A 300 -5.48 -24.28 -20.62
CA PRO A 300 -5.09 -25.15 -21.73
C PRO A 300 -6.21 -25.17 -22.80
N PRO A 301 -5.85 -25.35 -24.09
CA PRO A 301 -6.81 -25.43 -25.19
C PRO A 301 -7.81 -26.57 -25.02
#